data_AF-A0A442XZM2-F1
#
_entry.id   AF-A0A442XZM2-F1
#
_cell.length_a   1.000
_cell.length_b   1.000
_cell.length_c   1.000
_cell.angle_alpha   90.00
_cell.angle_beta   90.00
_cell.angle_gamma   90.00
#
_symmetry.space_group_name_H-M   'P 1'
#
loop_
_entity.id
_entity.type
_entity.pdbx_description
1 polymer ?
#
loop_
_entity_poly.entity_id
_entity_poly.type
_entity_poly.pdbx_seq_one_letter_code
_entity_poly.pdbx_strand_id
1 'polypeptide(L)'
;MAKVTLDGGPLSWILENPTSSIMLAGYGLGAAPLGFSESLLAHAYEAVRAVQVPMNVVILAAQLLCFLAFLRRRWLIGLTAFFDIMHIGIFLLSGALFLHWIILNSLIVAALTRMKESSFSTTAIVTGIVVTIFGDAVFYNARLGWYDSRQIRQAHFEALTKEGDWVRVAPSFFRDASYLLYARHFGYQEYRRESGHVPTSAWGQIGIRKVQPKSSEIASSNYEIMKLTNECAYPVEQPITPPDYDAARPAPFILGQHNRAVNLASSAVAVGYNFYPHHHYSMPFLHRAFEALEPRDIVAYRYLVDTVCLDVADGKVVRRVMTQTLGPRIDVRQ
;
A
#
# COMPACT_ATOMS: atom_id res chain seq x y z
N MET A 1 -1.01 -19.79 -4.18
CA MET A 1 0.02 -20.49 -3.38
C MET A 1 0.97 -19.56 -2.61
N ALA A 2 1.18 -18.30 -3.02
CA ALA A 2 2.22 -17.42 -2.44
C ALA A 2 2.24 -17.27 -0.89
N LYS A 3 1.08 -17.28 -0.22
CA LYS A 3 1.00 -17.12 1.24
C LYS A 3 1.50 -18.35 2.02
N VAL A 4 1.20 -19.56 1.53
CA VAL A 4 1.59 -20.81 2.20
C VAL A 4 3.04 -21.19 1.95
N THR A 5 3.68 -20.54 0.98
CA THR A 5 5.10 -20.72 0.62
C THR A 5 6.00 -19.67 1.26
N LEU A 6 5.51 -18.87 2.20
CA LEU A 6 6.35 -17.95 2.96
C LEU A 6 7.29 -18.75 3.88
N ASP A 7 8.42 -18.13 4.21
CA ASP A 7 9.56 -18.75 4.90
C ASP A 7 9.31 -19.11 6.38
N GLY A 8 8.23 -18.62 6.99
CA GLY A 8 7.80 -18.99 8.34
C GLY A 8 6.97 -20.28 8.37
N GLY A 9 6.75 -20.91 7.22
CA GLY A 9 5.93 -22.11 7.07
C GLY A 9 4.45 -21.82 6.75
N PRO A 10 3.65 -22.86 6.45
CA PRO A 10 2.35 -22.71 5.82
C PRO A 10 1.27 -22.05 6.69
N LEU A 11 1.46 -22.04 8.01
CA LEU A 11 0.51 -21.48 8.98
C LEU A 11 0.91 -20.08 9.49
N SER A 12 2.16 -19.66 9.26
CA SER A 12 2.68 -18.37 9.75
C SER A 12 1.83 -17.19 9.26
N TRP A 13 1.40 -17.21 7.99
CA TRP A 13 0.55 -16.16 7.44
C TRP A 13 -0.83 -16.08 8.12
N ILE A 14 -1.36 -17.22 8.58
CA ILE A 14 -2.69 -17.25 9.22
C ILE A 14 -2.59 -16.81 10.67
N LEU A 15 -1.67 -17.43 11.42
CA LEU A 15 -1.62 -17.37 12.88
C LEU A 15 -0.86 -16.16 13.40
N GLU A 16 0.12 -15.66 12.64
CA GLU A 16 1.10 -14.71 13.17
C GLU A 16 1.21 -13.42 12.35
N ASN A 17 0.84 -13.44 11.07
CA ASN A 17 0.93 -12.25 10.24
C ASN A 17 -0.04 -11.15 10.73
N PRO A 18 0.45 -9.96 11.12
CA PRO A 18 -0.39 -8.91 11.67
C PRO A 18 -1.12 -8.12 10.57
N THR A 19 -2.00 -8.80 9.82
CA THR A 19 -2.72 -8.25 8.65
C THR A 19 -3.54 -6.99 8.96
N SER A 20 -3.97 -6.79 10.21
CA SER A 20 -4.60 -5.55 10.67
C SER A 20 -3.69 -4.31 10.53
N SER A 21 -2.36 -4.49 10.53
CA SER A 21 -1.39 -3.40 10.45
C SER A 21 -1.45 -2.61 9.14
N ILE A 22 -2.05 -3.17 8.09
CA ILE A 22 -2.28 -2.46 6.83
C ILE A 22 -3.16 -1.20 7.03
N MET A 23 -4.03 -1.21 8.05
CA MET A 23 -4.84 -0.04 8.42
C MET A 23 -3.97 1.11 8.91
N LEU A 24 -3.01 0.79 9.78
CA LEU A 24 -2.04 1.75 10.30
C LEU A 24 -1.14 2.26 9.17
N ALA A 25 -0.68 1.37 8.29
CA ALA A 25 0.10 1.74 7.11
C ALA A 25 -0.66 2.73 6.22
N GLY A 26 -1.93 2.44 5.90
CA GLY A 26 -2.81 3.31 5.13
C GLY A 26 -3.02 4.67 5.79
N TYR A 27 -3.21 4.70 7.12
CA TYR A 27 -3.33 5.94 7.88
C TYR A 27 -2.05 6.78 7.83
N GLY A 28 -0.91 6.15 8.12
CA GLY A 28 0.37 6.84 8.07
C GLY A 28 0.78 7.27 6.66
N LEU A 29 0.22 6.67 5.61
CA LEU A 29 0.36 7.11 4.23
C LEU A 29 -0.61 8.24 3.83
N GLY A 30 -1.55 8.60 4.69
CA GLY A 30 -2.59 9.58 4.38
C GLY A 30 -3.69 9.03 3.47
N ALA A 31 -3.83 7.71 3.37
CA ALA A 31 -4.75 7.04 2.46
C ALA A 31 -5.99 6.41 3.11
N ALA A 32 -5.95 6.13 4.42
CA ALA A 32 -7.04 5.42 5.08
C ALA A 32 -8.35 6.26 5.14
N PRO A 33 -9.47 5.79 4.54
CA PRO A 33 -10.74 6.50 4.58
C PRO A 33 -11.25 6.75 6.00
N LEU A 34 -11.04 5.81 6.93
CA LEU A 34 -11.44 5.98 8.33
C LEU A 34 -10.59 7.01 9.09
N GLY A 35 -9.50 7.50 8.49
CA GLY A 35 -8.60 8.47 9.12
C GLY A 35 -9.22 9.85 9.38
N PHE A 36 -10.47 10.12 8.95
CA PHE A 36 -11.17 11.35 9.31
C PHE A 36 -11.44 11.44 10.81
N SER A 37 -11.44 10.29 11.51
CA SER A 37 -11.58 10.16 12.95
C SER A 37 -10.57 9.13 13.46
N GLU A 38 -9.52 9.59 14.13
CA GLU A 38 -8.51 8.71 14.74
C GLU A 38 -9.13 7.69 15.70
N SER A 39 -10.17 8.10 16.44
CA SER A 39 -10.88 7.20 17.33
C SER A 39 -11.61 6.11 16.57
N LEU A 40 -12.35 6.44 15.51
CA LEU A 40 -13.06 5.43 14.72
C LEU A 40 -12.07 4.44 14.08
N LEU A 41 -10.98 4.94 13.52
CA LEU A 41 -9.91 4.12 12.96
C LEU A 41 -9.29 3.20 14.02
N ALA A 42 -9.01 3.71 15.22
CA ALA A 42 -8.46 2.93 16.33
C ALA A 42 -9.40 1.81 16.77
N HIS A 43 -10.71 2.09 16.92
CA HIS A 43 -11.70 1.08 17.25
C HIS A 43 -11.83 0.01 16.15
N ALA A 44 -11.84 0.43 14.88
CA ALA A 44 -11.88 -0.49 13.75
C ALA A 44 -10.62 -1.36 13.70
N TYR A 45 -9.44 -0.78 13.97
CA TYR A 45 -8.17 -1.51 14.04
C TYR A 45 -8.21 -2.59 15.12
N GLU A 46 -8.60 -2.25 16.35
CA GLU A 46 -8.68 -3.23 17.44
C GLU A 46 -9.73 -4.31 17.17
N ALA A 47 -10.88 -3.96 16.57
CA ALA A 47 -11.89 -4.92 16.16
C ALA A 47 -11.36 -5.91 15.11
N VAL A 48 -10.68 -5.43 14.07
CA VAL A 48 -10.07 -6.28 13.02
C VAL A 48 -8.95 -7.13 13.61
N ARG A 49 -8.12 -6.56 14.48
CA ARG A 49 -7.05 -7.28 15.19
C ARG A 49 -7.58 -8.43 16.03
N ALA A 50 -8.71 -8.23 16.74
CA ALA A 50 -9.33 -9.26 17.57
C ALA A 50 -9.82 -10.49 16.78
N VAL A 51 -10.24 -10.29 15.52
CA VAL A 51 -10.73 -11.37 14.64
C VAL A 51 -9.75 -11.73 13.51
N GLN A 52 -8.50 -11.27 13.63
CA GLN A 52 -7.52 -11.36 12.55
C GLN A 52 -7.26 -12.79 12.09
N VAL A 53 -7.09 -13.73 13.03
CA VAL A 53 -6.81 -15.14 12.70
C VAL A 53 -8.00 -15.78 11.96
N PRO A 54 -9.25 -15.72 12.48
CA PRO A 54 -10.42 -16.16 11.72
C PRO A 54 -10.55 -15.52 10.33
N MET A 55 -10.30 -14.21 10.23
CA MET A 55 -10.33 -13.49 8.96
C MET A 55 -9.27 -14.03 7.98
N ASN A 56 -8.04 -14.23 8.45
CA ASN A 56 -6.95 -14.79 7.65
C ASN A 56 -7.27 -16.23 7.17
N VAL A 57 -7.89 -17.06 8.02
CA VAL A 57 -8.37 -18.40 7.63
C VAL A 57 -9.36 -18.31 6.47
N VAL A 58 -10.38 -17.45 6.59
CA VAL A 58 -11.40 -17.27 5.54
C VAL A 58 -10.77 -16.79 4.24
N ILE A 59 -9.88 -15.80 4.31
CA ILE A 59 -9.19 -15.26 3.13
C ILE A 59 -8.36 -16.35 2.44
N LEU A 60 -7.56 -17.10 3.20
CA LEU A 60 -6.73 -18.14 2.62
C LEU A 60 -7.55 -19.30 2.06
N ALA A 61 -8.59 -19.74 2.78
CA ALA A 61 -9.49 -20.79 2.31
C ALA A 61 -10.19 -20.40 1.01
N ALA A 62 -10.74 -19.18 0.93
CA ALA A 62 -11.36 -18.68 -0.30
C ALA A 62 -10.38 -18.63 -1.47
N GLN A 63 -9.12 -18.23 -1.22
CA GLN A 63 -8.07 -18.21 -2.24
C GLN A 63 -7.64 -19.62 -2.69
N LEU A 64 -7.50 -20.56 -1.76
CA LEU A 64 -7.10 -21.94 -2.09
C LEU A 64 -8.20 -22.70 -2.81
N LEU A 65 -9.46 -22.47 -2.44
CA LEU A 65 -10.62 -23.15 -3.02
C LEU A 65 -11.15 -22.48 -4.29
N CYS A 66 -10.46 -21.45 -4.81
CA CYS A 66 -10.98 -20.66 -5.92
C CYS A 66 -11.17 -21.43 -7.22
N PHE A 67 -10.38 -22.49 -7.46
CA PHE A 67 -10.55 -23.35 -8.62
C PHE A 67 -11.89 -24.13 -8.60
N LEU A 68 -12.48 -24.35 -7.42
CA LEU A 68 -13.79 -25.00 -7.31
C LEU A 68 -14.93 -24.12 -7.82
N ALA A 69 -14.69 -22.81 -7.98
CA ALA A 69 -15.67 -21.86 -8.50
C ALA A 69 -16.23 -22.27 -9.87
N PHE A 70 -15.41 -22.92 -10.72
CA PHE A 70 -15.81 -23.35 -12.05
C PHE A 70 -16.77 -24.54 -12.06
N LEU A 71 -16.93 -25.28 -10.95
CA LEU A 71 -17.79 -26.46 -10.90
C LEU A 71 -19.29 -26.13 -10.96
N ARG A 72 -19.68 -24.93 -10.51
CA ARG A 72 -21.07 -24.48 -10.48
C ARG A 72 -21.13 -22.97 -10.73
N ARG A 73 -22.05 -22.53 -11.58
CA ARG A 73 -22.27 -21.09 -11.86
C ARG A 73 -22.47 -20.27 -10.60
N ARG A 74 -23.24 -20.79 -9.63
CA ARG A 74 -23.52 -20.12 -8.36
C ARG A 74 -22.26 -19.94 -7.51
N TRP A 75 -21.32 -20.88 -7.58
CA TRP A 75 -20.06 -20.80 -6.83
C TRP A 75 -19.14 -19.77 -7.47
N LEU A 76 -19.09 -19.71 -8.81
CA LEU A 76 -18.38 -18.67 -9.53
C LEU A 76 -18.92 -17.27 -9.20
N ILE A 77 -20.23 -17.07 -9.26
CA ILE A 77 -20.86 -15.80 -8.85
C ILE A 77 -20.50 -15.45 -7.41
N GLY A 78 -20.70 -16.39 -6.47
CA GLY A 78 -20.48 -16.16 -5.05
C GLY A 78 -19.02 -15.81 -4.74
N LEU A 79 -18.06 -16.52 -5.32
CA LEU A 79 -16.64 -16.27 -5.07
C LEU A 79 -16.15 -14.99 -5.73
N THR A 80 -16.60 -14.68 -6.96
CA THR A 80 -16.28 -13.41 -7.61
C THR A 80 -16.82 -12.23 -6.82
N ALA A 81 -18.07 -12.30 -6.34
CA ALA A 81 -18.65 -11.28 -5.47
C ALA A 81 -17.91 -11.16 -4.12
N PHE A 82 -17.48 -12.29 -3.55
CA PHE A 82 -16.66 -12.30 -2.33
C PHE A 82 -15.34 -11.52 -2.51
N PHE A 83 -14.65 -11.68 -3.65
CA PHE A 83 -13.44 -10.91 -3.92
C PHE A 83 -13.71 -9.40 -4.04
N ASP A 84 -14.86 -8.98 -4.56
CA ASP A 84 -15.23 -7.56 -4.58
C ASP A 84 -15.55 -7.02 -3.20
N ILE A 85 -16.22 -7.81 -2.35
CA ILE A 85 -16.42 -7.44 -0.94
C ILE A 85 -15.05 -7.29 -0.25
N MET A 86 -14.10 -8.18 -0.52
CA MET A 86 -12.73 -8.02 -0.01
C MET A 86 -12.06 -6.75 -0.53
N HIS A 87 -12.16 -6.43 -1.83
CA HIS A 87 -11.59 -5.20 -2.39
C HIS A 87 -12.17 -3.93 -1.74
N ILE A 88 -13.48 -3.91 -1.52
CA ILE A 88 -14.16 -2.80 -0.83
C ILE A 88 -13.71 -2.73 0.63
N GLY A 89 -13.62 -3.87 1.31
CA GLY A 89 -13.11 -3.94 2.68
C GLY A 89 -11.69 -3.39 2.79
N ILE A 90 -10.78 -3.81 1.90
CA ILE A 90 -9.40 -3.29 1.83
C ILE A 90 -9.42 -1.78 1.59
N PHE A 91 -10.23 -1.28 0.67
CA PHE A 91 -10.34 0.16 0.42
C PHE A 91 -10.75 0.91 1.69
N LEU A 92 -11.82 0.48 2.36
CA LEU A 92 -12.32 1.15 3.58
C LEU A 92 -11.30 1.14 4.71
N LEU A 93 -10.53 0.05 4.83
CA LEU A 93 -9.57 -0.15 5.91
C LEU A 93 -8.20 0.52 5.65
N SER A 94 -7.73 0.60 4.41
CA SER A 94 -6.37 1.08 4.08
C SER A 94 -6.30 2.19 3.02
N GLY A 95 -7.33 2.36 2.20
CA GLY A 95 -7.37 3.32 1.09
C GLY A 95 -6.95 2.78 -0.28
N ALA A 96 -6.62 1.50 -0.38
CA ALA A 96 -6.29 0.86 -1.65
C ALA A 96 -7.56 0.45 -2.43
N LEU A 97 -7.81 1.12 -3.56
CA LEU A 97 -8.98 0.91 -4.42
C LEU A 97 -8.62 0.08 -5.66
N PHE A 98 -9.17 -1.12 -5.72
CA PHE A 98 -9.04 -2.05 -6.84
C PHE A 98 -10.17 -1.84 -7.88
N LEU A 99 -10.44 -0.59 -8.27
CA LEU A 99 -11.62 -0.22 -9.07
C LEU A 99 -11.78 -1.05 -10.35
N HIS A 100 -10.70 -1.21 -11.11
CA HIS A 100 -10.71 -2.00 -12.35
C HIS A 100 -11.09 -3.46 -12.10
N TRP A 101 -10.63 -4.04 -10.99
CA TRP A 101 -10.98 -5.41 -10.61
C TRP A 101 -12.44 -5.52 -10.18
N ILE A 102 -12.93 -4.56 -9.39
CA ILE A 102 -14.34 -4.49 -8.99
C ILE A 102 -15.25 -4.39 -10.22
N ILE A 103 -14.92 -3.52 -11.17
CA ILE A 103 -15.69 -3.40 -12.42
C ILE A 103 -15.67 -4.71 -13.21
N LEU A 104 -14.49 -5.31 -13.40
CA LEU A 104 -14.34 -6.57 -14.13
C LEU A 104 -15.15 -7.70 -13.48
N ASN A 105 -15.02 -7.87 -12.17
CA ASN A 105 -15.75 -8.88 -11.40
C ASN A 105 -17.26 -8.65 -11.44
N SER A 106 -17.70 -7.40 -11.31
CA SER A 106 -19.11 -7.02 -11.44
C SER A 106 -19.67 -7.35 -12.82
N LEU A 107 -18.90 -7.11 -13.89
CA LEU A 107 -19.28 -7.49 -15.26
C LEU A 107 -19.34 -9.01 -15.44
N ILE A 108 -18.39 -9.76 -14.86
CA ILE A 108 -18.41 -11.23 -14.85
C ILE A 108 -19.66 -11.74 -14.14
N VAL A 109 -19.97 -11.24 -12.94
CA VAL A 109 -21.18 -11.60 -12.20
C VAL A 109 -22.43 -11.28 -13.02
N ALA A 110 -22.52 -10.08 -13.59
CA ALA A 110 -23.65 -9.69 -14.43
C ALA A 110 -23.84 -10.62 -15.64
N ALA A 111 -22.76 -10.99 -16.32
CA ALA A 111 -22.81 -11.95 -17.43
C ALA A 111 -23.29 -13.33 -16.95
N LEU A 112 -22.72 -13.84 -15.85
CA LEU A 112 -23.05 -15.16 -15.29
C LEU A 112 -24.50 -15.27 -14.82
N THR A 113 -25.08 -14.19 -14.27
CA THR A 113 -26.51 -14.20 -13.87
C THR A 113 -27.45 -14.45 -15.04
N ARG A 114 -27.04 -14.06 -16.27
CA ARG A 114 -27.82 -14.24 -17.51
C ARG A 114 -27.54 -15.57 -18.21
N MET A 115 -26.50 -16.30 -17.84
CA MET A 115 -26.16 -17.62 -18.42
C MET A 115 -26.91 -18.76 -17.73
N LYS A 116 -27.26 -19.82 -18.47
CA LYS A 116 -27.81 -21.05 -17.88
C LYS A 116 -26.69 -21.93 -17.33
N GLU A 117 -26.98 -22.77 -16.34
CA GLU A 117 -26.00 -23.72 -15.79
C GLU A 117 -25.45 -24.66 -16.88
N SER A 118 -26.32 -25.10 -17.78
CA SER A 118 -25.97 -25.97 -18.92
C SER A 118 -25.02 -25.33 -19.93
N SER A 119 -24.75 -24.02 -19.83
CA SER A 119 -23.78 -23.33 -20.68
C SER A 119 -22.33 -23.60 -20.28
N PHE A 120 -22.08 -24.18 -19.09
CA PHE A 120 -20.74 -24.59 -18.66
C PHE A 120 -20.40 -25.95 -19.28
N SER A 121 -19.65 -25.94 -20.38
CA SER A 121 -19.10 -27.18 -20.94
C SER A 121 -18.03 -27.77 -20.02
N THR A 122 -17.90 -29.09 -20.01
CA THR A 122 -16.82 -29.77 -19.26
C THR A 122 -15.45 -29.22 -19.63
N THR A 123 -15.23 -28.91 -20.91
CA THR A 123 -14.00 -28.26 -21.40
C THR A 123 -13.75 -26.93 -20.69
N ALA A 124 -14.74 -26.04 -20.62
CA ALA A 124 -14.59 -24.75 -19.95
C ALA A 124 -14.29 -24.90 -18.45
N ILE A 125 -14.94 -25.86 -17.78
CA ILE A 125 -14.70 -26.16 -16.36
C ILE A 125 -13.27 -26.63 -16.13
N VAL A 126 -12.82 -27.63 -16.90
CA VAL A 126 -11.47 -28.18 -16.79
C VAL A 126 -10.42 -27.12 -17.13
N THR A 127 -10.62 -26.34 -18.20
CA THR A 127 -9.72 -25.24 -18.56
C THR A 127 -9.64 -24.20 -17.44
N GLY A 128 -10.77 -23.80 -16.85
CA GLY A 128 -10.81 -22.84 -15.75
C GLY A 128 -10.04 -23.32 -14.52
N ILE A 129 -10.22 -24.58 -14.13
CA ILE A 129 -9.47 -25.21 -13.02
C ILE A 129 -7.96 -25.21 -13.32
N VAL A 130 -7.57 -25.72 -14.49
CA VAL A 130 -6.15 -25.85 -14.88
C VAL A 130 -5.48 -24.48 -14.93
N VAL A 131 -6.11 -23.48 -15.56
CA VAL A 131 -5.57 -22.11 -15.64
C VAL A 131 -5.49 -21.47 -14.26
N THR A 132 -6.43 -21.74 -13.36
CA THR A 132 -6.37 -21.19 -12.00
C THR A 132 -5.24 -21.77 -11.17
N ILE A 133 -4.97 -23.07 -11.31
CA ILE A 133 -3.92 -23.77 -10.55
C ILE A 133 -2.53 -23.50 -11.13
N PHE A 134 -2.38 -23.55 -12.46
CA PHE A 134 -1.08 -23.52 -13.16
C PHE A 134 -0.84 -22.22 -13.94
N GLY A 135 -1.76 -21.26 -13.88
CA GLY A 135 -1.67 -20.02 -14.66
C GLY A 135 -0.45 -19.19 -14.33
N ASP A 136 0.13 -19.33 -13.13
CA ASP A 136 1.36 -18.62 -12.74
C ASP A 136 2.64 -19.15 -13.41
N ALA A 137 2.60 -20.34 -14.00
CA ALA A 137 3.70 -20.91 -14.78
C ALA A 137 3.78 -20.31 -16.19
N VAL A 138 2.65 -19.79 -16.70
CA VAL A 138 2.52 -19.30 -18.08
C VAL A 138 2.33 -17.79 -18.13
N PHE A 139 1.52 -17.25 -17.21
CA PHE A 139 1.18 -15.84 -17.15
C PHE A 139 1.88 -15.15 -15.98
N TYR A 140 2.28 -13.90 -16.20
CA TYR A 140 2.69 -13.06 -15.10
C TYR A 140 1.48 -12.76 -14.20
N ASN A 141 1.56 -13.20 -12.96
CA ASN A 141 0.58 -12.92 -11.92
C ASN A 141 1.24 -12.19 -10.74
N ALA A 142 0.56 -11.19 -10.20
CA ALA A 142 1.01 -10.52 -8.99
C ALA A 142 1.03 -11.53 -7.82
N ARG A 143 2.20 -11.76 -7.22
CA ARG A 143 2.34 -12.67 -6.08
C ARG A 143 1.96 -11.94 -4.79
N LEU A 144 0.72 -12.12 -4.37
CA LEU A 144 0.16 -11.49 -3.16
C LEU A 144 0.39 -12.33 -1.88
N GLY A 145 1.66 -12.66 -1.62
CA GLY A 145 2.11 -13.32 -0.40
C GLY A 145 3.26 -12.52 0.22
N TRP A 146 2.99 -11.89 1.35
CA TRP A 146 3.93 -11.11 2.15
C TRP A 146 3.50 -11.16 3.62
N TYR A 147 4.38 -10.70 4.50
CA TYR A 147 3.98 -10.35 5.86
C TYR A 147 3.77 -8.85 6.01
N ASP A 148 2.89 -8.46 6.92
CA ASP A 148 2.59 -7.08 7.27
C ASP A 148 3.37 -6.68 8.52
N SER A 149 3.48 -5.36 8.74
CA SER A 149 4.37 -4.80 9.75
C SER A 149 3.78 -3.54 10.38
N ARG A 150 4.11 -3.32 11.67
CA ARG A 150 3.79 -2.10 12.42
C ARG A 150 4.93 -1.10 12.42
N GLN A 151 6.16 -1.57 12.26
CA GLN A 151 7.33 -0.74 12.05
C GLN A 151 7.59 -0.59 10.54
N ILE A 152 7.18 0.54 10.00
CA ILE A 152 7.05 0.77 8.56
C ILE A 152 8.04 1.83 8.10
N ARG A 153 8.69 1.56 6.98
CA ARG A 153 9.39 2.57 6.20
C ARG A 153 8.40 3.35 5.36
N GLN A 154 8.30 4.65 5.57
CA GLN A 154 7.44 5.55 4.80
C GLN A 154 8.30 6.57 4.08
N ALA A 155 8.06 6.73 2.79
CA ALA A 155 8.72 7.77 2.03
C ALA A 155 7.71 8.69 1.35
N HIS A 156 8.01 9.97 1.35
CA HIS A 156 7.10 11.00 0.85
C HIS A 156 7.86 12.27 0.46
N PHE A 157 7.17 13.14 -0.26
CA PHE A 157 7.64 14.50 -0.50
C PHE A 157 7.00 15.46 0.49
N GLU A 158 7.75 16.47 0.88
CA GLU A 158 7.26 17.65 1.57
C GLU A 158 7.49 18.88 0.68
N ALA A 159 6.57 19.83 0.76
CA ALA A 159 6.65 21.12 0.11
C ALA A 159 6.97 22.19 1.16
N LEU A 160 7.91 23.08 0.85
CA LEU A 160 8.19 24.28 1.62
C LEU A 160 7.25 25.37 1.14
N THR A 161 6.48 25.94 2.06
CA THR A 161 5.59 27.07 1.83
C THR A 161 6.36 28.38 1.82
N LYS A 162 5.76 29.46 1.30
CA LYS A 162 6.33 30.83 1.37
C LYS A 162 6.51 31.31 2.80
N GLU A 163 5.70 30.81 3.72
CA GLU A 163 5.73 31.09 5.15
C GLU A 163 6.89 30.36 5.86
N GLY A 164 7.51 29.39 5.21
CA GLY A 164 8.67 28.65 5.72
C GLY A 164 8.34 27.29 6.35
N ASP A 165 7.08 26.87 6.31
CA ASP A 165 6.63 25.58 6.84
C ASP A 165 6.82 24.45 5.82
N TRP A 166 7.28 23.28 6.30
CA TRP A 166 7.29 22.05 5.52
C TRP A 166 5.97 21.31 5.72
N VAL A 167 5.24 21.08 4.63
CA VAL A 167 3.98 20.35 4.63
C VAL A 167 4.08 19.10 3.76
N ARG A 168 3.51 17.99 4.23
CA ARG A 168 3.51 16.74 3.48
C ARG A 168 2.63 16.84 2.23
N VAL A 169 3.24 16.60 1.07
CA VAL A 169 2.55 16.57 -0.21
C VAL A 169 1.62 15.36 -0.27
N ALA A 170 0.36 15.58 -0.64
CA ALA A 170 -0.58 14.52 -0.94
C ALA A 170 -0.11 13.74 -2.18
N PRO A 171 0.15 12.43 -2.12
CA PRO A 171 0.56 11.67 -3.32
C PRO A 171 -0.39 11.80 -4.53
N SER A 172 -1.69 12.00 -4.31
CA SER A 172 -2.69 12.25 -5.35
C SER A 172 -2.42 13.53 -6.16
N PHE A 173 -1.69 14.51 -5.61
CA PHE A 173 -1.20 15.70 -6.32
C PHE A 173 -0.49 15.35 -7.63
N PHE A 174 0.20 14.20 -7.66
CA PHE A 174 0.96 13.72 -8.81
C PHE A 174 0.12 12.91 -9.82
N ARG A 175 -1.21 12.81 -9.65
CA ARG A 175 -2.19 12.25 -10.60
C ARG A 175 -1.80 10.86 -11.15
N ASP A 176 -1.45 10.77 -12.43
CA ASP A 176 -1.03 9.54 -13.12
C ASP A 176 0.23 8.92 -12.52
N ALA A 177 1.06 9.71 -11.83
CA ALA A 177 2.23 9.20 -11.12
C ALA A 177 1.93 8.81 -9.67
N SER A 178 0.76 9.14 -9.11
CA SER A 178 0.40 8.93 -7.69
C SER A 178 0.64 7.49 -7.19
N TYR A 179 0.38 6.49 -8.03
CA TYR A 179 0.66 5.10 -7.69
C TYR A 179 2.14 4.87 -7.38
N LEU A 180 3.05 5.50 -8.14
CA LEU A 180 4.49 5.41 -7.89
C LEU A 180 4.85 6.03 -6.54
N LEU A 181 4.21 7.15 -6.18
CA LEU A 181 4.45 7.83 -4.90
C LEU A 181 3.99 6.99 -3.70
N TYR A 182 2.96 6.16 -3.86
CA TYR A 182 2.54 5.21 -2.82
C TYR A 182 3.31 3.89 -2.83
N ALA A 183 3.82 3.45 -3.99
CA ALA A 183 4.35 2.10 -4.16
C ALA A 183 5.87 2.03 -4.20
N ARG A 184 6.57 3.17 -4.35
CA ARG A 184 8.02 3.20 -4.52
C ARG A 184 8.67 4.25 -3.64
N HIS A 185 9.87 3.93 -3.20
CA HIS A 185 10.79 4.91 -2.64
C HIS A 185 11.67 5.48 -3.78
N PHE A 186 11.67 6.80 -3.92
CA PHE A 186 12.45 7.54 -4.90
C PHE A 186 13.86 7.82 -4.37
N GLY A 187 14.85 7.76 -5.26
CA GLY A 187 16.17 8.36 -5.02
C GLY A 187 17.16 7.55 -4.19
N TYR A 188 16.83 6.34 -3.74
CA TYR A 188 17.73 5.57 -2.88
C TYR A 188 17.98 4.19 -3.51
N GLN A 189 19.26 3.77 -3.56
CA GLN A 189 19.67 2.45 -4.05
C GLN A 189 19.34 1.33 -3.04
N GLU A 190 18.14 1.39 -2.45
CA GLU A 190 17.69 0.68 -1.23
C GLU A 190 17.69 -0.84 -1.36
N TYR A 191 17.71 -1.33 -2.59
CA TYR A 191 17.71 -2.76 -2.91
C TYR A 191 19.10 -3.28 -3.29
N ARG A 192 20.10 -2.39 -3.35
CA ARG A 192 21.48 -2.73 -3.74
C ARG A 192 22.48 -2.59 -2.59
N ARG A 193 22.10 -1.94 -1.48
CA ARG A 193 22.95 -1.70 -0.31
C ARG A 193 22.14 -1.81 0.98
N GLU A 194 22.85 -2.02 2.09
CA GLU A 194 22.27 -1.97 3.44
C GLU A 194 21.64 -0.60 3.70
N SER A 195 20.49 -0.59 4.38
CA SER A 195 19.75 0.61 4.72
C SER A 195 19.59 0.69 6.24
N GLY A 196 19.79 1.90 6.81
CA GLY A 196 19.49 2.16 8.22
C GLY A 196 17.99 2.14 8.56
N HIS A 197 17.13 2.02 7.55
CA HIS A 197 15.68 1.89 7.69
C HIS A 197 15.22 0.43 7.71
N VAL A 198 14.03 0.19 8.26
CA VAL A 198 13.37 -1.13 8.23
C VAL A 198 13.14 -1.60 6.79
N PRO A 199 13.33 -2.90 6.48
CA PRO A 199 13.22 -3.44 5.12
C PRO A 199 11.77 -3.71 4.67
N THR A 200 10.87 -2.74 4.84
CA THR A 200 9.45 -2.86 4.42
C THR A 200 9.16 -2.01 3.19
N SER A 201 8.09 -2.33 2.47
CA SER A 201 7.45 -1.38 1.55
C SER A 201 6.81 -0.21 2.32
N ALA A 202 6.40 0.83 1.58
CA ALA A 202 5.62 1.96 2.12
C ALA A 202 4.32 1.52 2.83
N TRP A 203 3.76 0.38 2.43
CA TRP A 203 2.56 -0.22 3.00
C TRP A 203 2.85 -1.22 4.14
N GLY A 204 4.09 -1.28 4.63
CA GLY A 204 4.49 -2.20 5.70
C GLY A 204 4.67 -3.65 5.27
N GLN A 205 4.77 -3.91 3.97
CA GLN A 205 4.84 -5.27 3.44
C GLN A 205 6.29 -5.79 3.43
N ILE A 206 6.48 -7.05 3.83
CA ILE A 206 7.76 -7.74 3.95
C ILE A 206 7.79 -8.94 2.99
N GLY A 207 8.87 -9.10 2.23
CA GLY A 207 9.06 -10.24 1.32
C GLY A 207 8.54 -10.03 -0.11
N ILE A 208 7.99 -8.85 -0.44
CA ILE A 208 7.61 -8.50 -1.83
C ILE A 208 8.84 -8.34 -2.73
N ARG A 209 9.99 -7.97 -2.15
CA ARG A 209 11.29 -7.87 -2.83
C ARG A 209 12.36 -8.43 -1.92
N LYS A 210 13.43 -8.99 -2.50
CA LYS A 210 14.65 -9.30 -1.75
C LYS A 210 15.27 -7.99 -1.29
N VAL A 211 14.89 -7.52 -0.10
CA VAL A 211 15.67 -6.53 0.62
C VAL A 211 16.69 -7.34 1.40
N GLN A 212 17.98 -7.10 1.16
CA GLN A 212 19.00 -7.79 1.95
C GLN A 212 18.88 -7.28 3.39
N PRO A 213 18.67 -8.15 4.38
CA PRO A 213 18.73 -7.76 5.77
C PRO A 213 20.10 -7.14 6.05
N LYS A 214 20.13 -6.22 7.01
CA LYS A 214 21.31 -5.45 7.43
C LYS A 214 22.52 -6.34 7.79
N SER A 215 22.26 -7.56 8.25
CA SER A 215 23.19 -8.67 8.28
C SER A 215 22.39 -9.95 8.58
N SER A 216 22.95 -11.13 8.29
CA SER A 216 22.37 -12.41 8.74
C SER A 216 22.31 -12.54 10.26
N GLU A 217 22.92 -11.63 11.01
CA GLU A 217 22.96 -11.63 12.48
C GLU A 217 21.73 -10.98 13.13
N ILE A 218 21.02 -10.10 12.42
CA ILE A 218 19.81 -9.40 12.95
C ILE A 218 18.54 -10.18 12.63
N ALA A 219 18.37 -10.58 11.37
CA ALA A 219 17.28 -11.40 10.92
C ALA A 219 17.72 -12.17 9.67
N SER A 220 17.51 -13.47 9.70
CA SER A 220 17.86 -14.42 8.64
C SER A 220 16.71 -14.69 7.67
N SER A 221 15.49 -14.28 8.02
CA SER A 221 14.26 -14.53 7.25
C SER A 221 13.28 -13.35 7.29
N ASN A 222 12.36 -13.29 6.32
CA ASN A 222 11.24 -12.33 6.32
C ASN A 222 10.30 -12.56 7.50
N TYR A 223 10.17 -13.82 7.93
CA TYR A 223 9.40 -14.18 9.11
C TYR A 223 9.98 -13.54 10.38
N GLU A 224 11.29 -13.62 10.61
CA GLU A 224 11.95 -12.96 11.75
C GLU A 224 11.81 -11.43 11.69
N ILE A 225 11.95 -10.84 10.49
CA ILE A 225 11.68 -9.41 10.27
C ILE A 225 10.25 -9.07 10.67
N MET A 226 9.25 -9.87 10.28
CA MET A 226 7.86 -9.66 10.68
C MET A 226 7.71 -9.66 12.19
N LYS A 227 8.28 -10.64 12.90
CA LYS A 227 8.19 -10.74 14.36
C LYS A 227 8.77 -9.49 15.04
N LEU A 228 9.99 -9.10 14.66
CA LEU A 228 10.66 -7.92 15.21
C LEU A 228 9.88 -6.63 14.93
N THR A 229 9.40 -6.46 13.70
CA THR A 229 8.73 -5.23 13.28
C THR A 229 7.29 -5.13 13.77
N ASN A 230 6.64 -6.25 14.10
CA ASN A 230 5.34 -6.26 14.79
C ASN A 230 5.45 -5.73 16.23
N GLU A 231 6.61 -5.92 16.87
CA GLU A 231 6.94 -5.39 18.20
C GLU A 231 7.67 -4.04 18.14
N CYS A 232 7.87 -3.49 16.94
CA CYS A 232 8.67 -2.29 16.70
C CYS A 232 10.11 -2.38 17.28
N ALA A 233 10.68 -3.58 17.27
CA ALA A 233 11.98 -3.90 17.82
C ALA A 233 13.07 -4.10 16.75
N TYR A 234 12.74 -3.98 15.45
CA TYR A 234 13.74 -4.10 14.40
C TYR A 234 14.73 -2.93 14.51
N PRO A 235 16.05 -3.19 14.59
CA PRO A 235 17.03 -2.15 14.82
C PRO A 235 17.10 -1.20 13.62
N VAL A 236 17.11 0.09 13.92
CA VAL A 236 17.34 1.16 12.94
C VAL A 236 18.58 1.95 13.32
N GLU A 237 19.24 2.55 12.34
CA GLU A 237 20.39 3.41 12.59
C GLU A 237 20.00 4.88 12.59
N GLN A 238 20.70 5.66 13.41
CA GLN A 238 20.63 7.12 13.36
C GLN A 238 21.06 7.61 11.98
N PRO A 239 20.51 8.74 11.50
CA PRO A 239 20.66 9.14 10.11
C PRO A 239 22.12 9.33 9.73
N ILE A 240 22.56 8.53 8.77
CA ILE A 240 23.65 8.94 7.90
C ILE A 240 23.00 9.95 6.96
N THR A 241 23.38 11.24 7.02
CA THR A 241 23.08 12.19 5.94
C THR A 241 23.46 11.49 4.64
N PRO A 242 22.51 11.16 3.75
CA PRO A 242 22.74 10.02 2.89
C PRO A 242 23.82 10.37 1.87
N PRO A 243 24.95 9.63 1.83
CA PRO A 243 25.86 9.66 0.71
C PRO A 243 25.19 9.21 -0.61
N ASP A 244 23.95 8.68 -0.50
CA ASP A 244 23.27 7.87 -1.51
C ASP A 244 21.89 8.41 -1.97
N TYR A 245 21.44 9.59 -1.52
CA TYR A 245 20.26 10.25 -2.11
C TYR A 245 20.68 11.16 -3.27
N ASP A 246 20.44 10.70 -4.50
CA ASP A 246 20.70 11.48 -5.70
C ASP A 246 19.49 12.39 -6.00
N ALA A 247 19.50 13.59 -5.44
CA ALA A 247 18.44 14.58 -5.64
C ALA A 247 18.34 15.12 -7.07
N ALA A 248 19.40 15.00 -7.86
CA ALA A 248 19.37 15.41 -9.26
C ALA A 248 18.42 14.52 -10.08
N ARG A 249 18.18 13.27 -9.65
CA ARG A 249 17.28 12.34 -10.36
C ARG A 249 15.79 12.66 -10.21
N PRO A 250 15.23 12.86 -9.00
CA PRO A 250 13.83 13.18 -8.85
C PRO A 250 13.51 14.66 -9.14
N ALA A 251 14.49 15.58 -9.09
CA ALA A 251 14.22 17.01 -9.27
C ALA A 251 13.49 17.35 -10.59
N PRO A 252 13.90 16.88 -11.79
CA PRO A 252 13.17 17.16 -13.02
C PRO A 252 11.72 16.65 -12.99
N PHE A 253 11.50 15.48 -12.39
CA PHE A 253 10.16 14.91 -12.24
C PHE A 253 9.29 15.77 -11.33
N ILE A 254 9.80 16.15 -10.16
CA ILE A 254 9.06 16.96 -9.18
C ILE A 254 8.77 18.36 -9.73
N LEU A 255 9.75 19.01 -10.35
CA LEU A 255 9.55 20.33 -10.96
C LEU A 255 8.57 20.28 -12.14
N GLY A 256 8.60 19.22 -12.94
CA GLY A 256 7.61 19.01 -14.01
C GLY A 256 6.18 18.88 -13.47
N GLN A 257 6.00 18.14 -12.38
CA GLN A 257 4.70 17.97 -11.72
C GLN A 257 4.22 19.26 -11.04
N HIS A 258 5.12 20.01 -10.42
CA HIS A 258 4.83 21.34 -9.89
C HIS A 258 4.34 22.30 -10.99
N ASN A 259 5.08 22.42 -12.10
CA ASN A 259 4.72 23.29 -13.21
C ASN A 259 3.35 22.91 -13.79
N ARG A 260 3.06 21.61 -13.89
CA ARG A 260 1.73 21.13 -14.30
C ARG A 260 0.64 21.58 -13.31
N ALA A 261 0.88 21.48 -12.01
CA ALA A 261 -0.09 21.89 -11.00
C ALA A 261 -0.36 23.40 -11.05
N VAL A 262 0.68 24.24 -11.18
CA VAL A 262 0.55 25.69 -11.36
C VAL A 262 -0.26 26.04 -12.62
N ASN A 263 0.01 25.35 -13.73
CA ASN A 263 -0.72 25.55 -14.98
C ASN A 263 -2.20 25.14 -14.85
N LEU A 264 -2.48 24.02 -14.17
CA LEU A 264 -3.84 23.55 -13.93
C LEU A 264 -4.61 24.48 -12.98
N ALA A 265 -3.98 24.98 -11.92
CA ALA A 265 -4.59 25.96 -11.01
C ALA A 265 -5.03 27.24 -11.73
N SER A 266 -4.41 27.53 -12.88
CA SER A 266 -4.73 28.69 -13.73
C SER A 266 -5.83 28.41 -14.75
N SER A 267 -6.31 27.17 -14.87
CA SER A 267 -7.26 26.73 -15.89
C SER A 267 -8.68 26.65 -15.32
N ALA A 268 -9.63 27.31 -16.00
CA ALA A 268 -11.05 27.30 -15.62
C ALA A 268 -11.74 25.92 -15.72
N VAL A 269 -11.09 24.94 -16.36
CA VAL A 269 -11.64 23.59 -16.61
C VAL A 269 -10.84 22.51 -15.86
N ALA A 270 -9.93 22.89 -14.97
CA ALA A 270 -9.12 21.92 -14.25
C ALA A 270 -9.96 21.11 -13.24
N VAL A 271 -10.00 19.80 -13.44
CA VAL A 271 -10.52 18.87 -12.44
C VAL A 271 -9.48 18.69 -11.34
N GLY A 272 -9.88 18.96 -10.09
CA GLY A 272 -9.02 18.80 -8.91
C GLY A 272 -8.44 17.38 -8.83
N TYR A 273 -7.19 17.27 -8.34
CA TYR A 273 -6.48 16.00 -8.35
C TYR A 273 -7.19 14.92 -7.52
N ASN A 274 -7.93 15.28 -6.47
CA ASN A 274 -8.72 14.34 -5.66
C ASN A 274 -9.84 13.61 -6.43
N PHE A 275 -10.28 14.16 -7.56
CA PHE A 275 -11.29 13.53 -8.43
C PHE A 275 -10.67 12.71 -9.58
N TYR A 276 -9.35 12.73 -9.73
CA TYR A 276 -8.68 11.82 -10.65
C TYR A 276 -8.79 10.38 -10.10
N PRO A 277 -9.12 9.37 -10.94
CA PRO A 277 -9.17 7.99 -10.46
C PRO A 277 -7.80 7.51 -10.01
N HIS A 278 -7.65 7.25 -8.71
CA HIS A 278 -6.41 6.74 -8.12
C HIS A 278 -6.55 5.27 -7.70
N HIS A 279 -5.42 4.54 -7.72
CA HIS A 279 -5.37 3.22 -7.08
C HIS A 279 -5.27 3.33 -5.55
N HIS A 280 -4.61 4.39 -5.06
CA HIS A 280 -4.57 4.77 -3.64
C HIS A 280 -4.92 6.25 -3.56
N TYR A 281 -5.91 6.60 -2.76
CA TYR A 281 -6.35 7.99 -2.65
C TYR A 281 -5.63 8.69 -1.50
N SER A 282 -5.16 9.90 -1.72
CA SER A 282 -4.82 10.80 -0.61
C SER A 282 -6.12 11.34 -0.03
N MET A 283 -6.39 11.03 1.22
CA MET A 283 -7.58 11.51 1.89
C MET A 283 -7.40 12.99 2.26
N PRO A 284 -8.24 13.91 1.76
CA PRO A 284 -8.03 15.35 1.97
C PRO A 284 -7.93 15.74 3.45
N PHE A 285 -8.70 15.06 4.31
CA PHE A 285 -8.68 15.31 5.75
C PHE A 285 -7.40 14.85 6.46
N LEU A 286 -6.57 14.00 5.85
CA LEU A 286 -5.23 13.62 6.34
C LEU A 286 -4.13 14.50 5.74
N HIS A 287 -4.46 15.31 4.73
CA HIS A 287 -3.55 16.21 4.05
C HIS A 287 -4.00 17.68 4.13
N ARG A 288 -4.81 18.07 5.13
CA ARG A 288 -5.48 19.40 5.21
C ARG A 288 -4.55 20.58 4.97
N ALA A 289 -3.35 20.55 5.54
CA ALA A 289 -2.36 21.62 5.38
C ALA A 289 -1.91 21.78 3.92
N PHE A 290 -1.76 20.67 3.20
CA PHE A 290 -1.40 20.68 1.78
C PHE A 290 -2.60 20.94 0.87
N GLU A 291 -3.80 20.44 1.22
CA GLU A 291 -5.03 20.71 0.48
C GLU A 291 -5.42 22.20 0.49
N ALA A 292 -5.05 22.92 1.55
CA ALA A 292 -5.26 24.37 1.66
C ALA A 292 -4.18 25.20 0.92
N LEU A 293 -3.12 24.56 0.41
CA LEU A 293 -1.99 25.24 -0.20
C LEU A 293 -2.20 25.48 -1.68
N GLU A 294 -2.07 26.73 -2.11
CA GLU A 294 -2.00 27.06 -3.53
C GLU A 294 -0.65 26.60 -4.11
N PRO A 295 -0.61 25.90 -5.25
CA PRO A 295 0.65 25.42 -5.83
C PRO A 295 1.70 26.52 -6.02
N ARG A 296 1.27 27.77 -6.24
CA ARG A 296 2.13 28.96 -6.43
C ARG A 296 2.80 29.45 -5.14
N ASP A 297 2.38 28.95 -3.99
CA ASP A 297 2.94 29.27 -2.68
C ASP A 297 3.99 28.24 -2.24
N ILE A 298 4.25 27.23 -3.08
CA ILE A 298 5.34 26.27 -2.87
C ILE A 298 6.64 26.86 -3.42
N VAL A 299 7.66 27.01 -2.58
CA VAL A 299 8.97 27.55 -2.97
C VAL A 299 10.03 26.47 -3.16
N ALA A 300 9.87 25.31 -2.53
CA ALA A 300 10.77 24.18 -2.70
C ALA A 300 10.08 22.87 -2.35
N TYR A 301 10.70 21.75 -2.73
CA TYR A 301 10.36 20.41 -2.28
C TYR A 301 11.54 19.76 -1.59
N ARG A 302 11.28 18.75 -0.76
CA ARG A 302 12.28 17.78 -0.32
C ARG A 302 11.65 16.40 -0.27
N TYR A 303 12.48 15.39 -0.37
CA TYR A 303 12.07 14.01 -0.17
C TYR A 303 12.48 13.56 1.23
N LEU A 304 11.64 12.77 1.87
CA LEU A 304 11.82 12.34 3.24
C LEU A 304 11.53 10.85 3.34
N VAL A 305 12.38 10.13 4.08
CA VAL A 305 12.17 8.72 4.42
C VAL A 305 12.18 8.59 5.93
N ASP A 306 11.08 8.09 6.49
CA ASP A 306 10.97 7.75 7.90
C ASP A 306 10.96 6.23 8.06
N THR A 307 11.58 5.72 9.12
CA THR A 307 11.08 4.50 9.76
C THR A 307 10.22 4.92 10.93
N VAL A 308 8.98 4.47 10.95
CA VAL A 308 8.03 4.74 12.03
C VAL A 308 7.52 3.46 12.65
N CYS A 309 7.26 3.49 13.94
CA CYS A 309 6.41 2.52 14.61
C CYS A 309 5.01 3.11 14.72
N LEU A 310 4.01 2.36 14.24
CA LEU A 310 2.60 2.70 14.35
C LEU A 310 1.90 1.74 15.32
N ASP A 311 1.02 2.29 16.15
CA ASP A 311 0.19 1.53 17.08
C ASP A 311 -1.12 2.25 17.36
N VAL A 312 -1.98 1.61 18.16
CA VAL A 312 -3.09 2.26 18.84
C VAL A 312 -2.82 2.31 20.34
N ALA A 313 -2.93 3.48 20.94
CA ALA A 313 -2.93 3.66 22.39
C ALA A 313 -4.01 4.68 22.77
N ASP A 314 -4.70 4.44 23.88
CA ASP A 314 -5.74 5.33 24.41
C ASP A 314 -6.80 5.74 23.37
N GLY A 315 -7.18 4.78 22.50
CA GLY A 315 -8.19 4.98 21.46
C GLY A 315 -7.74 5.90 20.32
N LYS A 316 -6.44 6.12 20.12
CA LYS A 316 -5.88 6.91 19.02
C LYS A 316 -4.71 6.19 18.37
N VAL A 317 -4.45 6.54 17.11
CA VAL A 317 -3.25 6.05 16.42
C VAL A 317 -2.03 6.81 16.92
N VAL A 318 -1.03 6.07 17.40
CA VAL A 318 0.26 6.61 17.82
C VAL A 318 1.29 6.39 16.73
N ARG A 319 2.04 7.44 16.41
CA ARG A 319 3.16 7.40 15.46
C ARG A 319 4.44 7.80 16.16
N ARG A 320 5.39 6.87 16.24
CA ARG A 320 6.74 7.13 16.76
C ARG A 320 7.76 7.06 15.64
N VAL A 321 8.40 8.18 15.31
CA VAL A 321 9.52 8.20 14.36
C VAL A 321 10.74 7.58 15.04
N MET A 322 11.32 6.56 14.42
CA MET A 322 12.47 5.83 14.95
C MET A 322 13.77 6.28 14.29
N THR A 323 13.74 6.56 12.98
CA THR A 323 14.83 7.21 12.26
C THR A 323 14.26 7.96 11.06
N GLN A 324 14.92 9.03 10.65
CA GLN A 324 14.48 9.91 9.57
C GLN A 324 15.66 10.32 8.72
N THR A 325 15.52 10.19 7.41
CA THR A 325 16.48 10.65 6.42
C THR A 325 15.86 11.77 5.59
N LEU A 326 16.50 12.94 5.59
CA LEU A 326 16.11 14.09 4.79
C LEU A 326 16.91 14.12 3.48
N GLY A 327 16.21 14.19 2.36
CA GLY A 327 16.78 14.57 1.09
C GLY A 327 17.08 16.07 1.04
N PRO A 328 17.97 16.52 0.15
CA PRO A 328 18.26 17.92 -0.03
C PRO A 328 17.05 18.65 -0.64
N ARG A 329 17.11 19.96 -0.52
CA ARG A 329 16.13 20.90 -1.03
C ARG A 329 16.16 20.95 -2.57
N ILE A 330 14.98 20.95 -3.18
CA ILE A 330 14.75 21.11 -4.62
C ILE A 330 13.96 22.40 -4.80
N ASP A 331 14.64 23.49 -5.16
CA ASP A 331 14.01 24.79 -5.34
C ASP A 331 13.14 24.84 -6.59
N VAL A 332 11.93 25.39 -6.43
CA VAL A 332 11.09 25.78 -7.55
C VAL A 332 11.68 27.07 -8.11
N ARG A 333 12.13 27.06 -9.37
CA ARG A 333 12.57 28.29 -10.04
C ARG A 333 11.34 29.17 -10.24
N GLN A 334 11.35 30.35 -9.64
CA GLN A 334 10.33 31.38 -9.83
C GLN A 334 10.40 31.97 -11.23
#